data_AF-A0AAX0Z341-F1
#
_entry.id   AF-A0AAX0Z341-F1
#
_cell.length_a   1.000
_cell.length_b   1.000
_cell.length_c   1.000
_cell.angle_alpha   90.00
_cell.angle_beta   90.00
_cell.angle_gamma   90.00
#
_symmetry.space_group_name_H-M   'P 1'
#
loop_
_entity.id
_entity.type
_entity.pdbx_description
1 polymer ?
#
loop_
_entity_poly.entity_id
_entity_poly.type
_entity_poly.pdbx_seq_one_letter_code
_entity_poly.pdbx_strand_id
1 'polypeptide(L)'
;MRRSLKTNTLVLVSDHTKALYEDRWDGNVFHYTGMGRTGDQTLTSQNKTVAESLSNKVEMHLFEVFEAKKYVYRGVVKLADEPYQEEQLDDNDQLRQVWVFPLVLADDQKIIIPDKLIKMKQVLREKKVRKLGESVLENRARTARRKSSKRKTISTTYERDPYVTEFAKRWAKGVCQLCDQPAPYLNMNGEPHLHTHHIKWLSRGGDDSIYNTIALCPNCHDKMHILDLEEDVRKLQEKVLECVEVEKIKI
;
A
#
# COMPACT_ATOMS: atom_id res chain seq x y z
N MET A 1 -1.51 -15.69 -18.10
CA MET A 1 -1.14 -15.53 -19.52
C MET A 1 -2.31 -15.86 -20.45
N ARG A 2 -2.53 -15.09 -21.52
CA ARG A 2 -3.54 -15.31 -22.57
C ARG A 2 -2.96 -14.96 -23.95
N ARG A 3 -2.80 -15.94 -24.84
CA ARG A 3 -2.14 -15.79 -26.15
C ARG A 3 -3.18 -15.57 -27.25
N SER A 4 -2.96 -14.58 -28.11
CA SER A 4 -3.74 -14.37 -29.34
C SER A 4 -2.84 -14.54 -30.56
N LEU A 5 -3.18 -15.46 -31.45
CA LEU A 5 -2.45 -15.66 -32.71
C LEU A 5 -2.84 -14.61 -33.76
N LYS A 6 -4.09 -14.16 -33.77
CA LYS A 6 -4.61 -13.17 -34.74
C LYS A 6 -3.85 -11.84 -34.69
N THR A 7 -3.56 -11.37 -33.48
CA THR A 7 -2.87 -10.09 -33.24
C THR A 7 -1.39 -10.27 -32.94
N ASN A 8 -0.90 -11.51 -32.90
CA ASN A 8 0.44 -11.84 -32.44
C ASN A 8 0.80 -11.26 -31.05
N THR A 9 -0.18 -11.12 -30.14
CA THR A 9 0.03 -10.58 -28.78
C THR A 9 -0.08 -11.64 -27.68
N LEU A 10 0.53 -11.36 -26.53
CA LEU A 10 0.40 -12.13 -25.28
C LEU A 10 -0.01 -11.19 -24.14
N VAL A 11 -1.14 -11.49 -23.50
CA VAL A 11 -1.61 -10.73 -22.34
C VAL A 11 -1.15 -11.42 -21.06
N LEU A 12 -0.38 -10.70 -20.26
CA LEU A 12 0.07 -11.07 -18.93
C LEU A 12 -0.86 -10.40 -17.92
N VAL A 13 -1.43 -11.21 -17.03
CA VAL A 13 -2.31 -10.72 -15.96
C VAL A 13 -1.69 -11.13 -14.65
N SER A 14 -1.35 -10.14 -13.84
CA SER A 14 -0.96 -10.32 -12.44
C SER A 14 -2.16 -10.01 -11.56
N ASP A 15 -2.72 -11.05 -10.94
CA ASP A 15 -3.94 -10.94 -10.14
C ASP A 15 -3.63 -10.98 -8.66
N HIS A 16 -3.49 -9.80 -8.06
CA HIS A 16 -3.13 -9.63 -6.64
C HIS A 16 -4.26 -10.02 -5.69
N THR A 17 -5.47 -10.25 -6.21
CA THR A 17 -6.59 -10.75 -5.39
C THR A 17 -6.45 -12.25 -5.11
N LYS A 18 -5.79 -12.98 -6.01
CA LYS A 18 -5.50 -14.41 -5.88
C LYS A 18 -4.17 -14.64 -5.15
N ALA A 19 -4.04 -15.77 -4.45
CA ALA A 19 -2.84 -16.10 -3.68
C ALA A 19 -1.85 -16.99 -4.45
N LEU A 20 -1.95 -17.04 -5.78
CA LEU A 20 -1.32 -18.08 -6.58
C LEU A 20 0.15 -17.79 -6.91
N TYR A 21 0.52 -16.51 -7.01
CA TYR A 21 1.80 -16.08 -7.55
C TYR A 21 2.35 -14.88 -6.77
N GLU A 22 3.66 -14.86 -6.52
CA GLU A 22 4.33 -13.79 -5.80
C GLU A 22 4.88 -12.68 -6.72
N ASP A 23 4.06 -12.26 -7.70
CA ASP A 23 4.43 -11.20 -8.63
C ASP A 23 4.73 -9.87 -7.91
N ARG A 24 5.83 -9.23 -8.30
CA ARG A 24 6.35 -8.05 -7.59
C ARG A 24 7.12 -7.10 -8.51
N TRP A 25 7.15 -5.84 -8.11
CA TRP A 25 8.02 -4.83 -8.70
C TRP A 25 9.28 -4.69 -7.85
N ASP A 26 10.45 -4.68 -8.48
CA ASP A 26 11.70 -4.22 -7.88
C ASP A 26 12.25 -3.05 -8.70
N GLY A 27 12.05 -1.84 -8.19
CA GLY A 27 12.30 -0.62 -8.95
C GLY A 27 11.37 -0.52 -10.16
N ASN A 28 11.96 -0.60 -11.36
CA ASN A 28 11.24 -0.55 -12.64
C ASN A 28 11.08 -1.94 -13.29
N VAL A 29 11.56 -3.01 -12.64
CA VAL A 29 11.47 -4.38 -13.16
C VAL A 29 10.32 -5.10 -12.46
N PHE A 30 9.41 -5.65 -13.24
CA PHE A 30 8.31 -6.48 -12.77
C PHE A 30 8.67 -7.95 -12.91
N HIS A 31 8.85 -8.63 -11.78
CA HIS A 31 9.10 -10.05 -11.72
C HIS A 31 7.77 -10.79 -11.81
N TYR A 32 7.47 -11.32 -12.99
CA TYR A 32 6.23 -12.04 -13.29
C TYR A 32 6.43 -13.54 -13.20
N THR A 33 5.58 -14.23 -12.45
CA THR A 33 5.65 -15.67 -12.27
C THR A 33 4.99 -16.40 -13.46
N GLY A 34 5.62 -17.48 -13.91
CA GLY A 34 5.17 -18.32 -15.00
C GLY A 34 3.82 -18.96 -14.77
N MET A 35 3.23 -19.45 -15.86
CA MET A 35 2.00 -20.24 -15.81
C MET A 35 2.29 -21.68 -15.34
N GLY A 36 1.32 -22.24 -14.63
CA GLY A 36 1.41 -23.56 -13.99
C GLY A 36 1.12 -23.41 -12.51
N ARG A 37 0.16 -24.16 -11.97
CA ARG A 37 -0.39 -23.96 -10.61
C ARG A 37 0.05 -25.01 -9.60
N THR A 38 0.43 -26.19 -10.07
CA THR A 38 0.86 -27.33 -9.26
C THR A 38 2.14 -27.91 -9.83
N GLY A 39 3.04 -28.35 -8.95
CA GLY A 39 4.34 -28.90 -9.32
C GLY A 39 5.27 -27.90 -10.03
N ASP A 40 6.49 -28.38 -10.32
CA ASP A 40 7.55 -27.58 -10.93
C ASP A 40 7.16 -27.08 -12.33
N GLN A 41 7.43 -25.81 -12.57
CA GLN A 41 7.17 -25.19 -13.86
C GLN A 41 8.27 -25.52 -14.87
N THR A 42 7.87 -25.65 -16.12
CA THR A 42 8.77 -25.84 -17.26
C THR A 42 8.63 -24.69 -18.27
N LEU A 43 9.64 -24.49 -19.11
CA LEU A 43 9.60 -23.56 -20.24
C LEU A 43 8.86 -24.18 -21.44
N THR A 44 7.59 -24.53 -21.23
CA THR A 44 6.70 -25.05 -22.26
C THR A 44 5.54 -24.06 -22.50
N SER A 45 4.85 -24.22 -23.63
CA SER A 45 3.65 -23.42 -23.97
C SER A 45 3.86 -21.90 -23.84
N GLN A 46 3.08 -21.20 -23.00
CA GLN A 46 3.19 -19.76 -22.84
C GLN A 46 4.45 -19.33 -22.08
N ASN A 47 4.99 -20.16 -21.18
CA ASN A 47 6.27 -19.86 -20.51
C ASN A 47 7.40 -19.78 -21.52
N LYS A 48 7.41 -20.70 -22.50
CA LYS A 48 8.32 -20.66 -23.64
C LYS A 48 8.14 -19.37 -24.46
N THR A 49 6.89 -18.98 -24.71
CA THR A 49 6.59 -17.75 -25.47
C THR A 49 7.15 -16.49 -24.80
N VAL A 50 7.09 -16.40 -23.46
CA VAL A 50 7.69 -15.28 -22.72
C VAL A 50 9.22 -15.36 -22.77
N ALA A 51 9.80 -16.54 -22.51
CA ALA A 51 11.26 -16.74 -22.53
C ALA A 51 11.89 -16.36 -23.89
N GLU A 52 11.20 -16.67 -24.99
CA GLU A 52 11.66 -16.40 -26.35
C GLU A 52 11.17 -15.04 -26.91
N SER A 53 10.59 -14.19 -26.07
CA SER A 53 9.93 -12.94 -26.51
C SER A 53 10.85 -11.96 -27.26
N LEU A 54 12.16 -12.06 -27.04
CA LEU A 54 13.15 -11.25 -27.75
C LEU A 54 13.32 -11.64 -29.24
N SER A 55 13.00 -12.88 -29.61
CA SER A 55 13.21 -13.40 -30.98
C SER A 55 11.89 -13.76 -31.70
N ASN A 56 10.85 -14.10 -30.96
CA ASN A 56 9.59 -14.58 -31.53
C ASN A 56 8.61 -13.47 -31.97
N LYS A 57 9.00 -12.19 -31.80
CA LYS A 57 8.22 -10.99 -32.19
C LYS A 57 6.83 -10.89 -31.55
N VAL A 58 6.59 -11.59 -30.45
CA VAL A 58 5.31 -11.52 -29.72
C VAL A 58 5.28 -10.27 -28.84
N GLU A 59 4.34 -9.38 -29.08
CA GLU A 59 4.14 -8.21 -28.22
C GLU A 59 3.43 -8.62 -26.92
N MET A 60 4.03 -8.26 -25.77
CA MET A 60 3.51 -8.60 -24.45
C MET A 60 2.84 -7.40 -23.79
N HIS A 61 1.61 -7.57 -23.30
CA HIS A 61 0.84 -6.54 -22.61
C HIS A 61 0.64 -6.94 -21.15
N LEU A 62 0.97 -6.04 -20.22
CA LEU A 62 0.81 -6.29 -18.79
C LEU A 62 -0.47 -5.63 -18.23
N PHE A 63 -1.22 -6.40 -17.45
CA PHE A 63 -2.34 -5.95 -16.64
C PHE A 63 -2.11 -6.35 -15.18
N GLU A 64 -2.50 -5.47 -14.26
CA GLU A 64 -2.56 -5.77 -12.82
C GLU A 64 -4.02 -5.71 -12.33
N VAL A 65 -4.40 -6.62 -11.44
CA VAL A 65 -5.74 -6.67 -10.82
C VAL A 65 -5.56 -6.49 -9.32
N PHE A 66 -6.04 -5.36 -8.79
CA PHE A 66 -6.02 -5.04 -7.35
C PHE A 66 -7.38 -5.29 -6.69
N GLU A 67 -8.45 -5.22 -7.48
CA GLU A 67 -9.82 -5.49 -7.08
C GLU A 67 -10.42 -6.50 -8.06
N ALA A 68 -11.21 -7.45 -7.56
CA ALA A 68 -11.73 -8.52 -8.39
C ALA A 68 -12.49 -7.95 -9.60
N LYS A 69 -12.17 -8.47 -10.79
CA LYS A 69 -12.74 -8.05 -12.08
C LYS A 69 -12.38 -6.63 -12.55
N LYS A 70 -11.54 -5.88 -11.84
CA LYS A 70 -11.03 -4.57 -12.29
C LYS A 70 -9.59 -4.67 -12.76
N TYR A 71 -9.37 -4.43 -14.05
CA TYR A 71 -8.06 -4.56 -14.70
C TYR A 71 -7.43 -3.19 -14.91
N VAL A 72 -6.19 -3.03 -14.43
CA VAL A 72 -5.37 -1.85 -14.68
C VAL A 72 -4.37 -2.21 -15.78
N TYR A 73 -4.53 -1.62 -16.96
CA TYR A 73 -3.54 -1.77 -18.03
C TYR A 73 -2.25 -1.04 -17.66
N ARG A 74 -1.11 -1.71 -17.80
CA ARG A 74 0.21 -1.16 -17.46
C ARG A 74 0.99 -0.69 -18.67
N GLY A 75 0.75 -1.30 -19.83
CA GLY A 75 1.51 -1.01 -21.06
C GLY A 75 2.08 -2.27 -21.71
N VAL A 76 2.82 -2.05 -22.79
CA VAL A 76 3.63 -3.07 -23.44
C VAL A 76 4.88 -3.33 -22.60
N VAL A 77 5.30 -4.59 -22.47
CA VAL A 77 6.46 -5.02 -21.69
C VAL A 77 7.42 -5.85 -22.53
N LYS A 78 8.69 -5.85 -22.13
CA LYS A 78 9.77 -6.68 -22.70
C LYS A 78 10.54 -7.37 -21.58
N LEU A 79 11.24 -8.46 -21.88
CA LEU A 79 12.19 -9.04 -20.93
C LEU A 79 13.29 -8.01 -20.62
N ALA A 80 13.53 -7.81 -19.33
CA ALA A 80 14.58 -6.92 -18.83
C ALA A 80 15.90 -7.68 -18.57
N ASP A 81 15.80 -8.99 -18.32
CA ASP A 81 16.92 -9.88 -17.98
C ASP A 81 16.54 -11.34 -18.32
N GLU A 82 17.47 -12.27 -18.11
CA GLU A 82 17.23 -13.70 -18.28
C GLU A 82 16.16 -14.22 -17.31
N PRO A 83 15.19 -15.04 -17.77
CA PRO A 83 14.29 -15.75 -16.89
C PRO A 83 15.06 -16.66 -15.94
N TYR A 84 14.59 -16.78 -14.71
CA TYR A 84 15.26 -17.57 -13.68
C TYR A 84 14.25 -18.28 -12.79
N GLN A 85 14.71 -19.20 -11.94
CA GLN A 85 13.82 -19.97 -11.07
C GLN A 85 13.81 -19.46 -9.62
N GLU A 86 12.65 -19.55 -8.99
CA GLU A 86 12.46 -19.30 -7.56
C GLU A 86 11.62 -20.43 -6.96
N GLU A 87 11.81 -20.71 -5.68
CA GLU A 87 10.93 -21.60 -4.94
C GLU A 87 9.69 -20.80 -4.48
N GLN A 88 8.50 -21.28 -4.83
CA GLN A 88 7.22 -20.74 -4.37
C GLN A 88 6.29 -21.90 -4.00
N LEU A 89 5.21 -21.59 -3.28
CA LEU A 89 4.19 -22.59 -3.02
C LEU A 89 3.26 -22.76 -4.20
N ASP A 90 2.77 -23.98 -4.35
CA ASP A 90 1.72 -24.32 -5.28
C ASP A 90 0.34 -24.19 -4.61
N ASP A 91 -0.72 -24.54 -5.35
CA ASP A 91 -2.09 -24.49 -4.84
C ASP A 91 -2.39 -25.40 -3.64
N ASN A 92 -1.51 -26.38 -3.37
CA ASN A 92 -1.62 -27.33 -2.27
C ASN A 92 -0.65 -27.01 -1.12
N ASP A 93 -0.11 -25.78 -1.08
CA ASP A 93 0.90 -25.35 -0.12
C ASP A 93 2.18 -26.24 -0.16
N GLN A 94 2.51 -26.81 -1.31
CA GLN A 94 3.77 -27.53 -1.52
C GLN A 94 4.80 -26.63 -2.20
N LEU A 95 6.06 -26.70 -1.74
CA LEU A 95 7.17 -25.98 -2.36
C LEU A 95 7.44 -26.55 -3.76
N ARG A 96 7.68 -25.64 -4.70
CA ARG A 96 7.96 -25.97 -6.10
C ARG A 96 8.83 -24.90 -6.75
N GLN A 97 9.51 -25.30 -7.81
CA GLN A 97 10.26 -24.40 -8.67
C GLN A 97 9.33 -23.72 -9.66
N VAL A 98 9.30 -22.39 -9.65
CA VAL A 98 8.58 -21.57 -10.62
C VAL A 98 9.54 -20.79 -11.49
N TRP A 99 9.16 -20.53 -12.73
CA TRP A 99 9.89 -19.61 -13.61
C TRP A 99 9.45 -18.19 -13.34
N VAL A 100 10.41 -17.28 -13.21
CA VAL A 100 10.19 -15.85 -13.03
C VAL A 100 10.78 -15.11 -14.22
N PHE A 101 9.95 -14.26 -14.81
CA PHE A 101 10.26 -13.46 -15.99
C PHE A 101 10.42 -12.01 -15.55
N PRO A 102 11.64 -11.45 -15.54
CA PRO A 102 11.86 -10.04 -15.24
C PRO A 102 11.44 -9.18 -16.44
N LEU A 103 10.47 -8.29 -16.24
CA LEU A 103 9.83 -7.51 -17.30
C LEU A 103 10.01 -6.00 -17.06
N VAL A 104 10.26 -5.23 -18.11
CA VAL A 104 10.27 -3.77 -18.08
C VAL A 104 9.21 -3.22 -19.04
N LEU A 105 8.61 -2.07 -18.72
CA LEU A 105 7.73 -1.37 -19.65
C LEU A 105 8.54 -0.91 -20.87
N ALA A 106 7.99 -1.13 -22.07
CA ALA A 106 8.64 -0.78 -23.33
C ALA A 106 8.63 0.72 -23.62
N ASP A 107 7.69 1.45 -23.01
CA ASP A 107 7.58 2.91 -23.08
C ASP A 107 7.98 3.52 -21.73
N ASP A 108 8.53 4.73 -21.75
CA ASP A 108 8.88 5.52 -20.57
C ASP A 108 7.66 6.07 -19.83
N GLN A 109 6.45 5.86 -20.38
CA GLN A 109 5.18 6.10 -19.69
C GLN A 109 5.05 5.23 -18.44
N LYS A 110 5.56 5.76 -17.34
CA LYS A 110 5.35 5.24 -16.00
C LYS A 110 3.91 5.53 -15.60
N ILE A 111 2.99 4.60 -15.86
CA ILE A 111 1.68 4.65 -15.21
C ILE A 111 1.94 4.48 -13.71
N ILE A 112 1.89 5.56 -12.94
CA ILE A 112 2.08 5.49 -11.49
C ILE A 112 0.74 5.08 -10.87
N ILE A 113 0.76 4.03 -10.05
CA ILE A 113 -0.46 3.53 -9.41
C ILE A 113 -0.76 4.34 -8.15
N PRO A 114 -2.04 4.67 -7.89
CA PRO A 114 -2.46 5.21 -6.60
C PRO A 114 -1.98 4.34 -5.44
N ASP A 115 -1.34 4.98 -4.45
CA ASP A 115 -0.86 4.37 -3.22
C ASP A 115 -1.94 3.54 -2.51
N LYS A 116 -3.19 4.01 -2.58
CA LYS A 116 -4.38 3.30 -2.06
C LYS A 116 -4.48 1.86 -2.58
N LEU A 117 -4.25 1.62 -3.87
CA LEU A 117 -4.35 0.27 -4.44
C LEU A 117 -3.24 -0.65 -3.96
N ILE A 118 -2.03 -0.11 -3.74
CA ILE A 118 -0.90 -0.85 -3.20
C ILE A 118 -1.15 -1.21 -1.73
N LYS A 119 -1.64 -0.27 -0.93
CA LYS A 119 -2.06 -0.51 0.46
C LYS A 119 -3.15 -1.57 0.54
N MET A 120 -4.14 -1.55 -0.36
CA MET A 120 -5.16 -2.60 -0.44
C MET A 120 -4.55 -3.99 -0.70
N LYS A 121 -3.58 -4.11 -1.62
CA LYS A 121 -2.83 -5.36 -1.86
C LYS A 121 -2.12 -5.84 -0.59
N GLN A 122 -1.47 -4.93 0.16
CA GLN A 122 -0.79 -5.27 1.42
C GLN A 122 -1.77 -5.82 2.46
N VAL A 123 -2.89 -5.14 2.69
CA VAL A 123 -3.94 -5.59 3.63
C VAL A 123 -4.48 -6.98 3.27
N LEU A 124 -4.73 -7.24 1.98
CA LEU A 124 -5.17 -8.56 1.53
C LEU A 124 -4.12 -9.64 1.78
N ARG A 125 -2.83 -9.32 1.57
CA ARG A 125 -1.72 -10.24 1.87
C ARG A 125 -1.62 -10.53 3.37
N GLU A 126 -1.66 -9.50 4.20
CA GLU A 126 -1.62 -9.63 5.66
C GLU A 126 -2.77 -10.49 6.20
N LYS A 127 -4.00 -10.27 5.71
CA LYS A 127 -5.16 -11.11 6.08
C LYS A 127 -4.95 -12.59 5.74
N LYS A 128 -4.25 -12.90 4.66
CA LYS A 128 -3.90 -14.30 4.29
C LYS A 128 -2.81 -14.85 5.20
N VAL A 129 -1.76 -14.07 5.46
CA VAL A 129 -0.66 -14.45 6.35
C VAL A 129 -1.16 -14.75 7.77
N ARG A 130 -2.12 -13.97 8.28
CA ARG A 130 -2.75 -14.19 9.60
C ARG A 130 -3.50 -15.52 9.74
N LYS A 131 -3.83 -16.19 8.63
CA LYS A 131 -4.50 -17.50 8.64
C LYS A 131 -3.52 -18.67 8.64
N LEU A 132 -2.22 -18.41 8.48
CA LEU A 132 -1.20 -19.46 8.49
C LEU A 132 -0.98 -19.98 9.92
N GLY A 133 -0.73 -21.28 10.04
CA GLY A 133 -0.28 -21.88 11.28
C GLY A 133 1.12 -21.40 11.67
N GLU A 134 1.42 -21.43 12.98
CA GLU A 134 2.65 -20.86 13.55
C GLU A 134 3.93 -21.44 12.93
N SER A 135 4.00 -22.77 12.78
CA SER A 135 5.16 -23.45 12.17
C SER A 135 5.38 -23.05 10.71
N VAL A 136 4.30 -22.90 9.94
CA VAL A 136 4.35 -22.46 8.53
C VAL A 136 4.80 -21.01 8.45
N LEU A 137 4.27 -20.14 9.31
CA LEU A 137 4.63 -18.73 9.38
C LEU A 137 6.12 -18.56 9.74
N GLU A 138 6.60 -19.29 10.74
CA GLU A 138 7.99 -19.23 11.18
C GLU A 138 8.95 -19.68 10.06
N ASN A 139 8.68 -20.82 9.43
CA ASN A 139 9.50 -21.32 8.33
C ASN A 139 9.56 -20.29 7.19
N ARG A 140 8.42 -19.74 6.78
CA ARG A 140 8.36 -18.67 5.76
C ARG A 140 9.12 -17.42 6.18
N ALA A 141 9.06 -17.02 7.44
CA ALA A 141 9.79 -15.86 7.93
C ALA A 141 11.32 -16.07 7.89
N ARG A 142 11.79 -17.30 8.16
CA ARG A 142 13.22 -17.66 8.12
C ARG A 142 13.77 -17.72 6.69
N THR A 143 12.98 -18.23 5.75
CA THR A 143 13.36 -18.35 4.33
C THR A 143 13.01 -17.11 3.50
N ALA A 144 12.31 -16.14 4.09
CA ALA A 144 11.96 -14.89 3.42
C ALA A 144 13.20 -14.16 2.90
N ARG A 145 13.04 -13.53 1.74
CA ARG A 145 14.08 -12.68 1.15
C ARG A 145 14.46 -11.56 2.10
N ARG A 146 15.77 -11.38 2.29
CA ARG A 146 16.34 -10.31 3.14
C ARG A 146 16.20 -8.92 2.53
N LYS A 147 16.07 -8.80 1.20
CA LYS A 147 15.91 -7.51 0.52
C LYS A 147 14.44 -7.20 0.28
N SER A 148 14.00 -6.02 0.70
CA SER A 148 12.66 -5.50 0.42
C SER A 148 12.58 -4.97 -1.00
N SER A 149 11.46 -5.27 -1.66
CA SER A 149 11.15 -4.74 -2.98
C SER A 149 10.66 -3.29 -2.89
N LYS A 150 10.99 -2.46 -3.88
CA LYS A 150 10.62 -1.04 -3.93
C LYS A 150 9.75 -0.74 -5.14
N ARG A 151 8.73 0.11 -4.98
CA ARG A 151 7.85 0.57 -6.06
C ARG A 151 7.47 2.04 -5.85
N LYS A 152 7.39 2.82 -6.95
CA LYS A 152 6.89 4.20 -6.92
C LYS A 152 5.36 4.23 -6.97
N THR A 153 4.74 5.09 -6.15
CA THR A 153 3.28 5.32 -6.08
C THR A 153 2.98 6.82 -6.14
N ILE A 154 1.72 7.17 -6.45
CA ILE A 154 1.20 8.53 -6.29
C ILE A 154 0.24 8.56 -5.10
N SER A 155 0.33 9.60 -4.28
CA SER A 155 -0.60 9.87 -3.20
C SER A 155 -1.08 11.31 -3.29
N THR A 156 -2.37 11.53 -3.04
CA THR A 156 -2.93 12.87 -2.84
C THR A 156 -2.81 13.20 -1.35
N THR A 157 -2.18 14.32 -1.03
CA THR A 157 -2.06 14.84 0.32
C THR A 157 -2.73 16.20 0.37
N TYR A 158 -3.53 16.45 1.42
CA TYR A 158 -4.08 17.77 1.67
C TYR A 158 -3.00 18.64 2.32
N GLU A 159 -2.75 19.80 1.73
CA GLU A 159 -1.94 20.85 2.35
C GLU A 159 -2.76 21.47 3.48
N ARG A 160 -2.23 21.46 4.70
CA ARG A 160 -2.89 21.98 5.89
C ARG A 160 -2.34 23.36 6.20
N ASP A 161 -3.19 24.25 6.65
CA ASP A 161 -2.80 25.59 7.06
C ASP A 161 -1.83 25.51 8.28
N PRO A 162 -0.60 26.04 8.16
CA PRO A 162 0.38 25.98 9.22
C PRO A 162 -0.04 26.80 10.45
N TYR A 163 -0.82 27.86 10.29
CA TYR A 163 -1.32 28.69 11.39
C TYR A 163 -2.35 27.93 12.22
N VAL A 164 -3.28 27.22 11.57
CA VAL A 164 -4.27 26.36 12.26
C VAL A 164 -3.56 25.24 13.02
N THR A 165 -2.56 24.62 12.38
CA THR A 165 -1.77 23.54 12.98
C THR A 165 -1.00 24.01 14.22
N GLU A 166 -0.32 25.14 14.12
CA GLU A 166 0.47 25.69 15.22
C GLU A 166 -0.41 26.18 16.38
N PHE A 167 -1.55 26.83 16.06
CA PHE A 167 -2.51 27.26 17.06
C PHE A 167 -3.01 26.08 17.91
N ALA A 168 -3.46 24.99 17.27
CA ALA A 168 -3.96 23.81 17.98
C ALA A 168 -2.91 23.21 18.93
N LYS A 169 -1.65 23.11 18.48
CA LYS A 169 -0.55 22.60 19.32
C LYS A 169 -0.26 23.49 20.53
N ARG A 170 -0.21 24.81 20.34
CA ARG A 170 0.01 25.77 21.43
C ARG A 170 -1.14 25.77 22.42
N TRP A 171 -2.36 25.72 21.92
CA TRP A 171 -3.55 25.66 22.76
C TRP A 171 -3.54 24.41 23.66
N ALA A 172 -3.11 23.28 23.13
CA ALA A 172 -2.98 22.03 23.87
C ALA A 172 -1.90 22.06 24.97
N LYS A 173 -0.94 23.00 24.93
CA LYS A 173 0.13 23.17 25.93
C LYS A 173 0.87 21.87 26.28
N GLY A 174 1.09 21.03 25.26
CA GLY A 174 1.76 19.74 25.41
C GLY A 174 0.93 18.65 26.07
N VAL A 175 -0.37 18.83 26.23
CA VAL A 175 -1.32 17.83 26.75
C VAL A 175 -2.25 17.38 25.63
N CYS A 176 -2.39 16.06 25.47
CA CYS A 176 -3.32 15.48 24.51
C CYS A 176 -4.76 15.86 24.88
N GLN A 177 -5.50 16.38 23.90
CA GLN A 177 -6.86 16.87 24.15
C GLN A 177 -7.93 15.76 24.14
N LEU A 178 -7.56 14.50 23.83
CA LEU A 178 -8.45 13.34 23.96
C LEU A 178 -8.27 12.62 25.30
N CYS A 179 -7.05 12.22 25.65
CA CYS A 179 -6.78 11.42 26.85
C CYS A 179 -6.35 12.25 28.06
N ASP A 180 -6.19 13.57 27.90
CA ASP A 180 -5.75 14.52 28.93
C ASP A 180 -4.37 14.17 29.55
N GLN A 181 -3.57 13.34 28.87
CA GLN A 181 -2.21 13.01 29.28
C GLN A 181 -1.18 13.91 28.57
N PRO A 182 -0.03 14.21 29.20
CA PRO A 182 1.06 14.92 28.54
C PRO A 182 1.53 14.17 27.28
N ALA A 183 2.13 14.90 26.34
CA ALA A 183 2.75 14.32 25.16
C ALA A 183 3.75 13.23 25.59
N PRO A 184 3.76 12.06 24.93
CA PRO A 184 4.53 10.91 25.39
C PRO A 184 6.04 11.11 25.28
N TYR A 185 6.48 12.07 24.46
CA TYR A 185 7.88 12.45 24.29
C TYR A 185 7.98 13.85 23.67
N LEU A 186 9.19 14.41 23.71
CA LEU A 186 9.55 15.66 23.04
C LEU A 186 10.14 15.38 21.65
N ASN A 187 10.01 16.32 20.72
CA ASN A 187 10.70 16.27 19.44
C ASN A 187 12.19 16.67 19.60
N MET A 188 12.95 16.63 18.50
CA MET A 188 14.37 17.01 18.50
C MET A 188 14.62 18.47 18.93
N ASN A 189 13.61 19.34 18.87
CA ASN A 189 13.67 20.73 19.29
C ASN A 189 13.25 20.94 20.76
N GLY A 190 12.94 19.86 21.49
CA GLY A 190 12.49 19.93 22.88
C GLY A 190 11.00 20.28 23.05
N GLU A 191 10.19 20.25 21.99
CA GLU A 191 8.77 20.58 22.03
C GLU A 191 7.90 19.32 22.23
N PRO A 192 6.77 19.40 22.95
CA PRO A 192 5.83 18.30 23.10
C PRO A 192 5.37 17.71 21.75
N HIS A 193 5.55 16.41 21.55
CA HIS A 193 5.21 15.75 20.30
C HIS A 193 3.70 15.42 20.23
N LEU A 194 2.94 16.34 19.64
CA LEU A 194 1.51 16.19 19.34
C LEU A 194 1.25 16.31 17.82
N HIS A 195 0.29 15.52 17.33
CA HIS A 195 -0.22 15.57 15.97
C HIS A 195 -1.55 16.33 15.91
N THR A 196 -1.76 17.11 14.84
CA THR A 196 -3.06 17.74 14.62
C THR A 196 -4.01 16.81 13.89
N HIS A 197 -5.25 16.78 14.36
CA HIS A 197 -6.34 16.00 13.82
C HIS A 197 -7.55 16.89 13.57
N HIS A 198 -8.18 16.75 12.42
CA HIS A 198 -9.45 17.40 12.12
C HIS A 198 -10.59 16.53 12.64
N ILE A 199 -11.40 17.03 13.57
CA ILE A 199 -12.50 16.28 14.20
C ILE A 199 -13.48 15.80 13.13
N LYS A 200 -13.95 16.72 12.27
CA LYS A 200 -14.54 16.39 10.97
C LYS A 200 -13.40 16.35 9.95
N TRP A 201 -13.14 15.18 9.41
CA TRP A 201 -12.03 14.96 8.49
C TRP A 201 -12.17 15.81 7.22
N LEU A 202 -11.05 16.33 6.70
CA LEU A 202 -11.03 17.07 5.42
C LEU A 202 -11.60 16.23 4.26
N SER A 203 -11.26 14.93 4.22
CA SER A 203 -11.79 13.99 3.22
C SER A 203 -13.30 13.73 3.32
N ARG A 204 -13.93 14.13 4.42
CA ARG A 204 -15.37 14.08 4.68
C ARG A 204 -16.00 15.48 4.67
N GLY A 205 -15.34 16.46 4.05
CA GLY A 205 -15.83 17.83 3.93
C GLY A 205 -15.78 18.62 5.24
N GLY A 206 -14.83 18.31 6.13
CA GLY A 206 -14.51 19.18 7.26
C GLY A 206 -13.61 20.34 6.82
N ASP A 207 -13.71 21.45 7.55
CA ASP A 207 -12.96 22.66 7.25
C ASP A 207 -11.60 22.66 7.96
N ASP A 208 -10.60 23.26 7.33
CA ASP A 208 -9.30 23.49 7.96
C ASP A 208 -9.36 24.76 8.80
N SER A 209 -9.83 24.64 10.04
CA SER A 209 -10.04 25.77 10.95
C SER A 209 -9.75 25.40 12.39
N ILE A 210 -9.45 26.39 13.21
CA ILE A 210 -9.23 26.20 14.65
C ILE A 210 -10.45 25.58 15.37
N TYR A 211 -11.64 25.69 14.80
CA TYR A 211 -12.89 25.12 15.33
C TYR A 211 -13.09 23.64 14.97
N ASN A 212 -12.23 23.09 14.12
CA ASN A 212 -12.31 21.71 13.68
C ASN A 212 -10.99 20.97 13.89
N THR A 213 -9.95 21.62 14.43
CA THR A 213 -8.61 21.06 14.56
C THR A 213 -8.18 20.98 16.02
N ILE A 214 -7.71 19.80 16.42
CA ILE A 214 -7.31 19.48 17.79
C ILE A 214 -5.89 18.87 17.80
N ALA A 215 -5.16 18.98 18.90
CA ALA A 215 -3.86 18.34 19.08
C ALA A 215 -3.96 17.07 19.94
N LEU A 216 -3.50 15.95 19.39
CA LEU A 216 -3.55 14.62 19.99
C LEU A 216 -2.17 14.03 20.13
N CYS A 217 -1.96 13.19 21.15
CA CYS A 217 -0.76 12.34 21.20
C CYS A 217 -0.80 11.29 20.08
N PRO A 218 0.34 10.71 19.68
CA PRO A 218 0.41 9.69 18.64
C PRO A 218 -0.60 8.54 18.81
N ASN A 219 -0.76 8.02 20.03
CA ASN A 219 -1.70 6.92 20.31
C ASN A 219 -3.16 7.32 20.07
N CYS A 220 -3.57 8.49 20.58
CA CYS A 220 -4.94 8.98 20.40
C CYS A 220 -5.21 9.39 18.95
N HIS A 221 -4.23 9.99 18.29
CA HIS A 221 -4.32 10.31 16.86
C HIS A 221 -4.57 9.04 16.04
N ASP A 222 -3.77 7.99 16.25
CA ASP A 222 -3.94 6.72 15.54
C ASP A 222 -5.25 6.03 15.91
N LYS A 223 -5.67 6.09 17.18
CA LYS A 223 -7.01 5.62 17.62
C LYS A 223 -8.12 6.28 16.81
N MET A 224 -8.06 7.59 16.57
CA MET A 224 -9.05 8.31 15.76
C MET A 224 -9.03 7.84 14.30
N HIS A 225 -7.86 7.59 13.71
CA HIS A 225 -7.77 7.09 12.33
C HIS A 225 -8.28 5.65 12.18
N ILE A 226 -8.18 4.82 13.22
CA ILE A 226 -8.53 3.39 13.19
C ILE A 226 -9.98 3.15 13.61
N LEU A 227 -10.41 3.76 14.71
CA LEU A 227 -11.69 3.45 15.37
C LEU A 227 -12.75 4.52 15.14
N ASP A 228 -12.38 5.81 15.11
CA ASP A 228 -13.27 6.95 14.84
C ASP A 228 -14.57 6.89 15.69
N LEU A 229 -14.45 6.59 16.99
CA LEU A 229 -15.59 6.36 17.88
C LEU A 229 -16.38 7.65 18.14
N GLU A 230 -17.71 7.58 18.08
CA GLU A 230 -18.60 8.72 18.31
C GLU A 230 -18.38 9.41 19.67
N GLU A 231 -18.07 8.63 20.71
CA GLU A 231 -17.77 9.17 22.05
C GLU A 231 -16.50 10.01 22.07
N ASP A 232 -15.43 9.54 21.40
CA ASP A 232 -14.18 10.29 21.30
C ASP A 232 -14.40 11.58 20.48
N VAL A 233 -15.13 11.49 19.35
CA VAL A 233 -15.48 12.66 18.53
C VAL A 233 -16.24 13.70 19.35
N ARG A 234 -17.26 13.28 20.12
CA ARG A 234 -18.04 14.18 20.98
C ARG A 234 -17.16 14.87 22.02
N LYS A 235 -16.27 14.12 22.70
CA LYS A 235 -15.34 14.70 23.67
C LYS A 235 -14.44 15.76 23.04
N LEU A 236 -13.96 15.55 21.82
CA LEU A 236 -13.14 16.52 21.11
C LEU A 236 -13.95 17.76 20.71
N GLN A 237 -15.20 17.60 20.30
CA GLN A 237 -16.10 18.73 20.00
C GLN A 237 -16.34 19.60 21.24
N GLU A 238 -16.57 18.97 22.39
CA GLU A 238 -16.72 19.66 23.68
C GLU A 238 -15.45 20.46 24.04
N LYS A 239 -14.26 19.87 23.89
CA LYS A 239 -12.98 20.58 24.11
C LYS A 239 -12.82 21.82 23.24
N VAL A 240 -13.22 21.75 21.97
CA VAL A 240 -13.14 22.92 21.07
C VAL A 240 -14.12 24.00 21.51
N LEU A 241 -15.35 23.64 21.90
CA LEU A 241 -16.34 24.60 22.38
C LEU A 241 -15.84 25.34 23.63
N GLU A 242 -15.24 24.63 24.59
CA GLU A 242 -14.60 25.23 25.77
C GLU A 242 -13.54 26.29 25.38
N CYS A 243 -12.77 26.04 24.32
CA CYS A 243 -11.76 26.98 23.83
C CYS A 243 -12.38 28.27 23.28
N VAL A 244 -13.40 28.13 22.42
CA VAL A 244 -14.04 29.26 21.74
C VAL A 244 -14.73 30.18 22.74
N GLU A 245 -15.32 29.63 23.79
CA GLU A 245 -15.94 30.41 24.86
C GLU A 245 -14.91 31.17 25.70
N VAL A 246 -13.75 30.56 25.99
CA VAL A 246 -12.66 31.24 26.72
C VAL A 246 -12.05 32.38 25.90
N GLU A 247 -12.02 32.28 24.57
CA GLU A 247 -11.54 33.37 23.70
C GLU A 247 -12.54 34.52 23.57
N LYS A 248 -13.84 34.24 23.53
CA LYS A 248 -14.89 35.28 23.50
C LYS A 248 -14.91 36.16 24.76
N ILE A 249 -14.40 35.67 25.89
CA ILE A 249 -14.32 36.42 27.16
C ILE A 249 -13.08 37.34 27.22
N LYS A 250 -12.11 37.17 26.30
CA LYS A 250 -10.85 37.93 26.28
C LYS A 250 -10.85 39.12 25.31
N ILE A 251 -11.96 39.37 24.63
CA ILE A 251 -12.19 40.51 23.73
C ILE A 251 -13.14 41.48 24.42
#